data_AF-A0AAP8GEE3-F1
#
_entry.id   AF-A0AAP8GEE3-F1
#
_cell.length_a   1.000
_cell.length_b   1.000
_cell.length_c   1.000
_cell.angle_alpha   90.00
_cell.angle_beta   90.00
_cell.angle_gamma   90.00
#
_symmetry.space_group_name_H-M   'P 1'
#
loop_
_entity.id
_entity.type
_entity.pdbx_description
1 polymer ?
#
loop_
_entity_poly.entity_id
_entity_poly.type
_entity_poly.pdbx_seq_one_letter_code
_entity_poly.pdbx_strand_id
1 'polypeptide(L)'
;AKVAGNYAASLLAQTNANKLGYDQVLWLDGVEQKYIEEVGSMNIFFVENGKVITPELNGSILPGITRKSIIELAKNLGYEVEERRGSIDELFESYDKGELTEVFGSGTAAVISPVGT
;
A
#
# COMPACT_ATOMS: atom_id res chain seq x y z
N ALA A 1 5.75 6.54 13.14
CA ALA A 1 7.15 7.04 13.19
C ALA A 1 8.11 5.97 12.66
N LYS A 2 9.29 6.34 12.14
CA LYS A 2 10.26 5.38 11.58
C LYS A 2 11.20 4.85 12.68
N VAL A 3 10.70 3.93 13.50
CA VAL A 3 11.40 3.43 14.69
C VAL A 3 11.69 1.93 14.58
N ALA A 4 12.84 1.49 15.08
CA ALA A 4 13.31 0.11 14.93
C ALA A 4 12.34 -0.96 15.47
N GLY A 5 11.59 -0.63 16.53
CA GLY A 5 10.60 -1.54 17.12
C GLY A 5 9.54 -2.03 16.14
N ASN A 6 9.09 -1.16 15.21
CA ASN A 6 8.09 -1.52 14.21
C ASN A 6 8.63 -2.58 13.23
N TYR A 7 9.92 -2.49 12.89
CA TYR A 7 10.59 -3.43 12.00
C TYR A 7 10.88 -4.76 12.68
N ALA A 8 11.33 -4.73 13.94
CA ALA A 8 11.60 -5.95 14.69
C ALA A 8 10.31 -6.79 14.89
N ALA A 9 9.19 -6.13 15.20
CA ALA A 9 7.91 -6.78 15.39
C ALA A 9 7.34 -7.40 14.09
N SER A 10 7.68 -6.85 12.92
CA SER A 10 7.16 -7.34 11.63
C SER A 10 7.86 -8.59 11.09
N LEU A 11 9.04 -8.96 11.62
CA LEU A 11 9.85 -10.08 11.12
C LEU A 11 9.11 -11.42 11.14
N LEU A 12 8.29 -11.67 12.15
CA LEU A 12 7.53 -12.91 12.25
C LEU A 12 6.50 -13.03 11.11
N ALA A 13 5.77 -11.96 10.82
CA ALA A 13 4.80 -11.93 9.74
C ALA A 13 5.47 -12.13 8.38
N GLN A 14 6.61 -11.45 8.13
CA GLN A 14 7.38 -11.63 6.89
C GLN A 14 7.90 -13.07 6.74
N THR A 15 8.38 -13.67 7.83
CA THR A 15 8.83 -15.07 7.81
C THR A 15 7.68 -16.01 7.46
N ASN A 16 6.47 -15.75 7.95
CA ASN A 16 5.29 -16.54 7.62
C ASN A 16 4.86 -16.35 6.16
N ALA A 17 4.86 -15.13 5.64
CA ALA A 17 4.57 -14.85 4.23
C ALA A 17 5.55 -15.59 3.30
N ASN A 18 6.85 -15.53 3.59
CA ASN A 18 7.87 -16.24 2.83
C ASN A 18 7.65 -17.76 2.82
N LYS A 19 7.25 -18.34 3.96
CA LYS A 19 6.94 -19.79 4.06
C LYS A 19 5.72 -20.19 3.22
N LEU A 20 4.80 -19.26 2.99
CA LEU A 20 3.62 -19.45 2.14
C LEU A 20 3.92 -19.15 0.66
N GLY A 21 5.15 -18.74 0.32
CA GLY A 21 5.57 -18.44 -1.05
C GLY A 21 5.30 -17.00 -1.49
N TYR A 22 5.00 -16.08 -0.56
CA TYR A 22 4.80 -14.65 -0.85
C TYR A 22 6.05 -13.83 -0.52
N ASP A 23 6.34 -12.82 -1.34
CA ASP A 23 7.53 -11.97 -1.16
C ASP A 23 7.36 -10.91 -0.06
N GLN A 24 6.15 -10.40 0.16
CA GLN A 24 5.87 -9.29 1.08
C GLN A 24 4.53 -9.48 1.80
N VAL A 25 4.41 -8.84 2.96
CA VAL A 25 3.17 -8.77 3.74
C VAL A 25 2.35 -7.55 3.32
N LEU A 26 1.07 -7.73 2.98
CA LEU A 26 0.11 -6.62 2.92
C LEU A 26 -0.46 -6.39 4.32
N TRP A 27 -0.25 -5.21 4.88
CA TRP A 27 -0.72 -4.84 6.22
C TRP A 27 -2.14 -4.32 6.17
N LEU A 28 -2.99 -4.88 7.03
CA LEU A 28 -4.31 -4.36 7.35
C LEU A 28 -4.26 -3.62 8.69
N ASP A 29 -5.23 -2.75 8.91
CA ASP A 29 -5.37 -2.00 10.14
C ASP A 29 -5.46 -2.92 11.37
N GLY A 30 -4.86 -2.50 12.47
CA GLY A 30 -4.76 -3.31 13.68
C GLY A 30 -6.04 -3.42 14.52
N VAL A 31 -7.13 -2.74 14.14
CA VAL A 31 -8.37 -2.65 14.94
C VAL A 31 -9.46 -3.53 14.34
N GLU A 32 -9.79 -3.27 13.08
CA GLU A 32 -10.86 -3.94 12.33
C GLU A 32 -10.32 -5.06 11.44
N GLN A 33 -9.00 -5.10 11.18
CA GLN A 33 -8.33 -6.07 10.32
C GLN A 33 -8.96 -6.15 8.93
N LYS A 34 -9.38 -5.00 8.41
CA LYS A 34 -10.16 -4.89 7.17
C LYS A 34 -9.55 -3.90 6.18
N TYR A 35 -8.99 -2.81 6.69
CA TYR A 35 -8.56 -1.68 5.87
C TYR A 35 -7.08 -1.76 5.56
N ILE A 36 -6.71 -1.51 4.31
CA ILE A 36 -5.33 -1.64 3.85
C ILE A 36 -4.49 -0.44 4.31
N GLU A 37 -3.26 -0.69 4.77
CA GLU A 37 -2.34 0.35 5.25
C GLU A 37 -1.04 0.44 4.43
N GLU A 38 -0.23 -0.61 4.41
CA GLU A 38 1.11 -0.63 3.82
C GLU A 38 1.45 -2.01 3.22
N VAL A 39 2.51 -2.10 2.41
CA VAL A 39 3.06 -3.38 1.92
C VAL A 39 4.52 -3.51 2.36
N GLY A 40 4.81 -4.49 3.21
CA GLY A 40 6.13 -4.71 3.77
C GLY A 40 6.62 -3.50 4.55
N SER A 41 7.55 -2.74 3.97
CA SER A 41 8.08 -1.48 4.53
C SER A 41 7.84 -0.26 3.62
N MET A 42 6.84 -0.36 2.75
CA MET A 42 6.48 0.61 1.72
C MET A 42 5.03 1.05 1.86
N ASN A 43 4.74 2.30 1.48
CA ASN A 43 3.36 2.72 1.28
C ASN A 43 2.77 2.03 0.04
N ILE A 44 1.46 1.81 0.00
CA ILE A 44 0.79 1.12 -1.11
C ILE A 44 -0.11 2.06 -1.92
N PHE A 45 -0.20 1.81 -3.22
CA PHE A 45 -1.02 2.52 -4.18
C PHE A 45 -1.79 1.55 -5.06
N PHE A 46 -2.96 2.01 -5.51
CA PHE A 46 -3.87 1.31 -6.41
C PHE A 46 -4.22 2.24 -7.55
N VAL A 47 -4.33 1.70 -8.76
CA VAL A 47 -4.88 2.42 -9.92
C VAL A 47 -6.22 1.77 -10.26
N GLU A 48 -7.29 2.50 -10.00
CA GLU A 48 -8.67 2.04 -10.17
C GLU A 48 -9.44 3.04 -11.03
N ASN A 49 -10.06 2.59 -12.11
CA ASN A 49 -10.81 3.46 -13.02
C ASN A 49 -10.00 4.70 -13.50
N GLY A 50 -8.68 4.54 -13.66
CA GLY A 50 -7.76 5.63 -14.03
C GLY A 50 -7.42 6.62 -12.90
N LYS A 51 -7.92 6.41 -11.69
CA LYS A 51 -7.59 7.19 -10.48
C LYS A 51 -6.49 6.52 -9.69
N VAL A 52 -5.64 7.33 -9.05
CA VAL A 52 -4.60 6.85 -8.14
C VAL A 52 -5.13 6.92 -6.70
N ILE A 53 -5.21 5.79 -6.03
CA ILE A 53 -5.73 5.67 -4.66
C ILE A 53 -4.61 5.21 -3.74
N THR A 54 -4.53 5.80 -2.55
CA THR A 54 -3.61 5.35 -1.49
C THR A 54 -4.25 5.55 -0.12
N PRO A 55 -3.95 4.70 0.88
CA PRO A 55 -4.46 4.87 2.23
C PRO A 55 -4.17 6.28 2.80
N GLU A 56 -5.19 6.90 3.40
CA GLU A 56 -5.06 8.20 4.08
C GLU A 56 -4.21 8.09 5.34
N LEU A 57 -3.49 9.15 5.69
CA LEU A 57 -2.66 9.16 6.90
C LEU A 57 -3.55 9.30 8.15
N ASN A 58 -3.68 8.20 8.90
CA ASN A 58 -4.48 8.09 10.12
C ASN A 58 -3.62 8.00 11.41
N GLY A 59 -2.29 8.01 11.27
CA GLY A 59 -1.33 7.93 12.38
C GLY A 59 -0.60 6.58 12.52
N SER A 60 -1.18 5.47 12.03
CA SER A 60 -0.51 4.16 11.96
C SER A 60 0.37 4.04 10.72
N ILE A 61 -0.07 4.60 9.60
CA ILE A 61 0.68 4.60 8.33
C ILE A 61 1.86 5.58 8.40
N LEU A 62 3.04 5.13 7.95
CA LEU A 62 4.23 6.00 7.90
C LEU A 62 4.10 7.03 6.76
N PRO A 63 4.27 8.35 7.01
CA PRO A 63 4.22 9.36 5.96
C PRO A 63 5.49 9.33 5.10
N GLY A 64 5.57 8.38 4.16
CA GLY A 64 6.72 8.21 3.30
C GLY A 64 6.95 9.39 2.36
N ILE A 65 8.23 9.76 2.18
CA ILE A 65 8.60 10.85 1.25
C ILE A 65 8.33 10.45 -0.19
N THR A 66 8.63 9.20 -0.58
CA THR A 66 8.32 8.69 -1.93
C THR A 66 6.81 8.71 -2.21
N ARG A 67 5.98 8.30 -1.24
CA ARG A 67 4.51 8.44 -1.32
C ARG A 67 4.10 9.88 -1.61
N LYS A 68 4.61 10.84 -0.82
CA LYS A 68 4.34 12.27 -1.02
C LYS A 68 4.72 12.72 -2.44
N SER A 69 5.91 12.35 -2.90
CA SER A 69 6.40 12.70 -4.24
C SER A 69 5.55 12.10 -5.36
N ILE A 70 5.08 10.86 -5.21
CA ILE A 70 4.19 10.20 -6.19
C ILE A 70 2.85 10.91 -6.27
N ILE A 71 2.23 11.23 -5.12
CA ILE A 71 0.95 11.97 -5.08
C ILE A 71 1.08 13.32 -5.80
N GLU A 72 2.15 14.07 -5.52
CA GLU A 72 2.39 15.38 -6.15
C GLU A 72 2.61 15.24 -7.65
N LEU A 73 3.42 14.25 -8.07
CA LEU A 73 3.68 13.99 -9.48
C LEU A 73 2.40 13.56 -10.23
N ALA A 74 1.61 12.65 -9.66
CA ALA A 74 0.37 12.18 -10.26
C ALA A 74 -0.61 13.33 -10.50
N LYS A 75 -0.79 14.21 -9.50
CA LYS A 75 -1.59 15.44 -9.63
C LYS A 75 -1.06 16.36 -10.73
N ASN A 76 0.25 16.56 -10.81
CA ASN A 76 0.88 17.39 -11.85
C ASN A 76 0.72 16.81 -13.27
N LEU A 77 0.62 15.49 -13.39
CA LEU A 77 0.36 14.79 -14.65
C LEU A 77 -1.12 14.73 -15.02
N GLY A 78 -2.01 15.27 -14.18
CA GLY A 78 -3.45 15.34 -14.44
C GLY A 78 -4.25 14.12 -13.97
N TYR A 79 -3.64 13.20 -13.21
CA TYR A 79 -4.38 12.11 -12.58
C TYR A 79 -5.20 12.61 -11.39
N GLU A 80 -6.39 12.05 -11.23
CA GLU A 80 -7.13 12.17 -9.99
C GLU A 80 -6.45 11.32 -8.91
N VAL A 81 -6.24 11.91 -7.73
CA VAL A 81 -5.59 11.22 -6.60
C VAL A 81 -6.48 11.29 -5.38
N GLU A 82 -6.82 10.13 -4.83
CA GLU A 82 -7.61 9.98 -3.62
C GLU A 82 -6.76 9.40 -2.49
N GLU A 83 -6.64 10.16 -1.40
CA GLU A 83 -6.12 9.65 -0.13
C GLU A 83 -7.31 9.26 0.74
N ARG A 84 -7.63 7.96 0.83
CA ARG A 84 -8.81 7.46 1.56
C ARG A 84 -8.56 6.08 2.18
N ARG A 85 -9.32 5.70 3.21
CA ARG A 85 -9.41 4.28 3.61
C ARG A 85 -10.03 3.45 2.47
N GLY A 86 -9.38 2.33 2.15
CA GLY A 86 -9.88 1.28 1.26
C GLY A 86 -9.85 -0.07 1.98
N SER A 87 -10.92 -0.85 1.85
CA SER A 87 -10.98 -2.18 2.46
C SER A 87 -10.42 -3.26 1.55
N ILE A 88 -10.01 -4.39 2.13
CA ILE A 88 -9.56 -5.55 1.34
C ILE A 88 -10.68 -6.12 0.46
N ASP A 89 -11.92 -6.10 0.94
CA ASP A 89 -13.09 -6.55 0.18
C ASP A 89 -13.33 -5.68 -1.06
N GLU A 90 -13.24 -4.36 -0.89
CA GLU A 90 -13.36 -3.38 -1.98
C GLU A 90 -12.28 -3.59 -3.05
N LEU A 91 -11.04 -3.87 -2.64
CA LEU A 91 -9.95 -4.17 -3.57
C LEU A 91 -10.26 -5.41 -4.42
N PHE A 92 -10.75 -6.48 -3.80
CA PHE A 92 -11.14 -7.69 -4.52
C PHE A 92 -12.33 -7.46 -5.45
N GLU A 93 -13.35 -6.73 -5.00
CA GLU A 93 -14.48 -6.35 -5.85
C GLU A 93 -14.04 -5.54 -7.07
N SER A 94 -13.12 -4.59 -6.89
CA SER A 94 -12.56 -3.77 -7.98
C SER A 94 -11.77 -4.61 -8.99
N TYR A 95 -10.98 -5.56 -8.48
CA TYR A 95 -10.26 -6.53 -9.31
C TYR A 95 -11.22 -7.41 -10.13
N ASP A 96 -12.25 -7.96 -9.49
CA ASP A 96 -13.23 -8.83 -10.15
C ASP A 96 -14.05 -8.08 -11.21
N LYS A 97 -14.29 -6.77 -11.03
CA LYS A 97 -14.93 -5.90 -12.02
C LYS A 97 -13.99 -5.47 -13.16
N GLY A 98 -12.69 -5.73 -13.05
CA GLY A 98 -11.67 -5.28 -14.00
C GLY A 98 -11.40 -3.77 -13.93
N GLU A 99 -11.76 -3.13 -12.82
CA GLU A 99 -11.59 -1.70 -12.58
C GLU A 99 -10.19 -1.39 -12.02
N LEU A 100 -9.60 -2.33 -11.27
CA LEU A 100 -8.25 -2.26 -10.75
C LEU A 100 -7.23 -2.68 -11.82
N THR A 101 -6.41 -1.74 -12.29
CA THR A 101 -5.44 -1.99 -13.36
C THR A 101 -4.01 -2.15 -12.86
N GLU A 102 -3.63 -1.49 -11.77
CA GLU A 102 -2.27 -1.56 -11.22
C GLU A 102 -2.28 -1.50 -9.70
N VAL A 103 -1.29 -2.17 -9.09
CA VAL A 103 -1.02 -2.12 -7.65
C VAL A 103 0.49 -2.01 -7.47
N PHE A 104 0.95 -1.08 -6.64
CA PHE A 104 2.39 -0.92 -6.40
C PHE A 104 2.71 -0.36 -5.01
N GLY A 105 3.81 -0.84 -4.45
CA GLY A 105 4.46 -0.27 -3.29
C GLY A 105 5.37 0.91 -3.66
N SER A 106 5.55 1.85 -2.76
CA SER A 106 6.55 2.93 -2.89
C SER A 106 7.37 3.14 -1.63
N GLY A 107 8.66 3.41 -1.82
CA GLY A 107 9.59 3.63 -0.73
C GLY A 107 10.99 3.93 -1.25
N THR A 108 11.85 4.45 -0.39
CA THR A 108 13.19 4.92 -0.80
C THR A 108 14.06 3.83 -1.44
N ALA A 109 13.92 2.57 -1.01
CA ALA A 109 14.78 1.48 -1.50
C ALA A 109 14.44 1.04 -2.93
N ALA A 110 13.16 0.90 -3.26
CA ALA A 110 12.70 0.40 -4.56
C ALA A 110 12.16 1.50 -5.49
N VAL A 111 11.93 2.70 -4.96
CA VAL A 111 11.18 3.80 -5.59
C VAL A 111 9.72 3.40 -5.84
N ILE A 112 9.48 2.52 -6.80
CA ILE A 112 8.20 1.89 -7.13
C ILE A 112 8.45 0.38 -7.28
N SER A 113 7.67 -0.44 -6.59
CA SER A 113 7.68 -1.89 -6.70
C SER A 113 6.30 -2.37 -7.12
N PRO A 114 6.10 -2.91 -8.33
CA PRO A 114 4.81 -3.45 -8.73
C PRO A 114 4.44 -4.64 -7.83
N VAL A 115 3.14 -4.83 -7.62
CA VAL A 115 2.56 -6.02 -6.99
C VAL A 115 1.93 -6.85 -8.12
N GLY A 116 2.45 -8.04 -8.32
CA GLY A 116 2.01 -8.99 -9.33
C GLY A 116 2.36 -10.40 -8.89
N THR A 117 1.86 -11.39 -9.64
CA THR A 117 2.10 -12.82 -9.42
C THR A 117 3.04 -13.38 -10.47
#